data_AF-A0AAD1IYL3-F1
#
_entry.id   AF-A0AAD1IYL3-F1
#
_cell.length_a   1.000
_cell.length_b   1.000
_cell.length_c   1.000
_cell.angle_alpha   90.00
_cell.angle_beta   90.00
_cell.angle_gamma   90.00
#
_symmetry.space_group_name_H-M   'P 1'
#
loop_
_entity.id
_entity.type
_entity.pdbx_description
1 polymer ?
#
loop_
_entity_poly.entity_id
_entity_poly.type
_entity_poly.pdbx_seq_one_letter_code
_entity_poly.pdbx_strand_id
1 'polypeptide(L)'
;MRVVLVAAAVAGSLFSVGFTPGVASAAPTTTEPVERPLSSTEVLFAGRSDIVNSETLDFEAWSPLEDATGLRVYFVSGTPACYGVRAVATETVDTVTVELHEGLLPEAANRMCTAKAVLAATDITLDAPVGDRKVLSRH
;
A
#
# COMPACT_ATOMS: atom_id res chain seq x y z
N MET A 1 -54.12 36.59 49.97
CA MET A 1 -54.17 36.41 48.50
C MET A 1 -53.26 35.25 48.13
N ARG A 2 -53.84 34.13 47.66
CA ARG A 2 -53.10 32.93 47.22
C ARG A 2 -53.22 32.87 45.70
N VAL A 3 -52.12 33.11 45.01
CA VAL A 3 -52.04 33.09 43.55
C VAL A 3 -51.86 31.63 43.10
N VAL A 4 -52.81 31.13 42.32
CA VAL A 4 -52.81 29.79 41.74
C VAL A 4 -51.96 29.81 40.47
N LEU A 5 -50.93 28.97 40.43
CA LEU A 5 -50.07 28.73 39.26
C LEU A 5 -50.78 27.80 38.28
N VAL A 6 -50.91 28.24 37.02
CA VAL A 6 -51.20 27.37 35.88
C VAL A 6 -50.05 27.59 34.89
N ALA A 7 -49.26 26.55 34.62
CA ALA A 7 -48.28 26.56 33.55
C ALA A 7 -48.25 25.20 32.86
N ALA A 8 -48.38 25.27 31.54
CA ALA A 8 -48.75 24.22 30.61
C ALA A 8 -47.66 23.14 30.42
N ALA A 9 -48.12 21.91 30.21
CA ALA A 9 -47.28 20.81 29.78
C ALA A 9 -46.82 21.02 28.32
N VAL A 10 -45.50 21.20 28.13
CA VAL A 10 -44.88 21.17 26.80
C VAL A 10 -44.37 19.75 26.58
N ALA A 11 -45.05 19.01 25.69
CA ALA A 11 -44.64 17.68 25.26
C ALA A 11 -43.31 17.79 24.49
N GLY A 12 -42.26 17.19 25.04
CA GLY A 12 -40.95 17.12 24.41
C GLY A 12 -40.94 16.11 23.26
N SER A 13 -40.88 16.61 22.02
CA SER A 13 -40.60 15.80 20.84
C SER A 13 -39.09 15.56 20.75
N LEU A 14 -38.65 14.36 21.14
CA LEU A 14 -37.27 13.91 20.97
C LEU A 14 -37.02 13.59 19.48
N PHE A 15 -36.44 14.54 18.75
CA PHE A 15 -35.83 14.28 17.44
C PHE A 15 -34.51 13.52 17.67
N SER A 16 -34.56 12.20 17.59
CA SER A 16 -33.38 11.35 17.55
C SER A 16 -32.74 11.44 16.17
N VAL A 17 -31.89 12.46 15.93
CA VAL A 17 -31.01 12.46 14.75
C VAL A 17 -29.92 11.41 15.00
N GLY A 18 -30.11 10.22 14.45
CA GLY A 18 -29.10 9.17 14.45
C GLY A 18 -27.89 9.61 13.61
N PHE A 19 -26.89 10.20 14.27
CA PHE A 19 -25.62 10.51 13.64
C PHE A 19 -24.76 9.23 13.67
N THR A 20 -24.86 8.39 12.65
CA THR A 20 -23.89 7.32 12.44
C THR A 20 -22.62 7.98 11.89
N PRO A 21 -21.49 8.01 12.62
CA PRO A 21 -20.24 8.47 12.03
C PRO A 21 -19.85 7.50 10.91
N GLY A 22 -19.94 7.95 9.67
CA GLY A 22 -19.40 7.21 8.53
C GLY A 22 -17.89 7.15 8.64
N VAL A 23 -17.32 5.94 8.66
CA VAL A 23 -15.87 5.76 8.55
C VAL A 23 -15.50 6.06 7.10
N ALA A 24 -14.88 7.21 6.86
CA ALA A 24 -14.34 7.53 5.54
C ALA A 24 -13.12 6.63 5.28
N SER A 25 -13.23 5.73 4.31
CA SER A 25 -12.10 4.97 3.78
C SER A 25 -11.46 5.77 2.65
N ALA A 26 -10.15 6.02 2.73
CA ALA A 26 -9.42 6.63 1.64
C ALA A 26 -9.36 5.64 0.46
N ALA A 27 -9.64 6.14 -0.76
CA ALA A 27 -9.46 5.33 -1.96
C ALA A 27 -7.96 5.11 -2.20
N PRO A 28 -7.56 3.95 -2.73
CA PRO A 28 -6.16 3.69 -3.10
C PRO A 28 -5.72 4.64 -4.20
N THR A 29 -4.46 5.08 -4.12
CA THR A 29 -3.85 5.99 -5.10
C THR A 29 -3.23 5.16 -6.22
N THR A 30 -3.13 5.73 -7.41
CA THR A 30 -2.44 5.10 -8.55
C THR A 30 -1.53 6.10 -9.23
N THR A 31 -0.29 5.70 -9.47
CA THR A 31 0.75 6.51 -10.13
C THR A 31 1.33 5.73 -11.31
N GLU A 32 1.90 6.45 -12.29
CA GLU A 32 2.59 5.87 -13.45
C GLU A 32 4.11 6.00 -13.23
N PRO A 33 4.79 4.96 -12.73
CA PRO A 33 6.23 4.96 -12.49
C PRO A 33 7.03 5.02 -13.79
N VAL A 34 8.24 5.55 -13.69
CA VAL A 34 9.11 5.78 -14.86
C VAL A 34 9.83 4.49 -15.27
N GLU A 35 9.74 4.14 -16.53
CA GLU A 35 10.59 3.08 -17.10
C GLU A 35 12.04 3.55 -17.17
N ARG A 36 12.98 2.74 -16.70
CA ARG A 36 14.42 2.99 -16.76
C ARG A 36 15.21 1.75 -17.18
N PRO A 37 16.48 1.88 -17.62
CA PRO A 37 17.34 0.74 -17.88
C PRO A 37 17.51 -0.16 -16.65
N LEU A 38 17.60 -1.47 -16.89
CA LEU A 38 17.79 -2.46 -15.83
C LEU A 38 19.08 -2.18 -15.06
N SER A 39 18.98 -2.16 -13.73
CA SER A 39 20.10 -1.91 -12.81
C SER A 39 20.26 -3.06 -11.80
N SER A 40 21.50 -3.25 -11.37
CA SER A 40 21.91 -4.18 -10.32
C SER A 40 22.58 -3.47 -9.13
N THR A 41 22.44 -2.15 -9.04
CA THR A 41 23.04 -1.33 -7.98
C THR A 41 22.21 -1.36 -6.70
N GLU A 42 20.90 -1.57 -6.83
CA GLU A 42 19.94 -1.62 -5.75
C GLU A 42 20.04 -2.95 -4.97
N VAL A 43 19.64 -2.92 -3.70
CA VAL A 43 19.56 -4.14 -2.88
C VAL A 43 18.37 -4.95 -3.36
N LEU A 44 18.61 -6.16 -3.87
CA LEU A 44 17.54 -7.04 -4.33
C LEU A 44 16.87 -7.73 -3.14
N PHE A 45 15.56 -7.51 -3.00
CA PHE A 45 14.71 -8.21 -2.04
C PHE A 45 14.08 -9.42 -2.70
N ALA A 46 14.04 -10.54 -1.97
CA ALA A 46 13.19 -11.66 -2.32
C ALA A 46 11.77 -11.42 -1.81
N GLY A 47 10.76 -11.74 -2.62
CA GLY A 47 9.36 -11.66 -2.22
C GLY A 47 9.06 -12.55 -1.01
N ARG A 48 8.39 -12.00 0.01
CA ARG A 48 8.05 -12.65 1.28
C ARG A 48 6.55 -12.51 1.56
N SER A 49 5.82 -13.62 1.59
CA SER A 49 4.37 -13.61 1.90
C SER A 49 4.06 -13.50 3.39
N ASP A 50 5.04 -13.75 4.25
CA ASP A 50 4.92 -13.84 5.71
C ASP A 50 5.29 -12.54 6.44
N ILE A 51 5.49 -11.43 5.72
CA ILE A 51 5.74 -10.13 6.36
C ILE A 51 4.59 -9.73 7.29
N VAL A 52 4.95 -9.14 8.44
CA VAL A 52 4.01 -8.71 9.48
C VAL A 52 3.95 -7.20 9.56
N ASN A 53 2.83 -6.66 10.06
CA ASN A 53 2.55 -5.22 10.12
C ASN A 53 2.74 -4.54 8.76
N SER A 54 2.13 -5.13 7.73
CA SER A 54 2.34 -4.73 6.35
C SER A 54 1.63 -3.43 6.01
N GLU A 55 2.30 -2.57 5.28
CA GLU A 55 1.77 -1.34 4.68
C GLU A 55 2.00 -1.31 3.17
N THR A 56 1.21 -0.53 2.44
CA THR A 56 1.44 -0.29 1.01
C THR A 56 2.67 0.59 0.83
N LEU A 57 3.46 0.29 -0.20
CA LEU A 57 4.71 0.96 -0.51
C LEU A 57 4.66 1.43 -1.97
N ASP A 58 5.00 2.70 -2.20
CA ASP A 58 5.13 3.23 -3.55
C ASP A 58 6.50 2.88 -4.16
N PHE A 59 6.55 2.86 -5.49
CA PHE A 59 7.78 2.71 -6.25
C PHE A 59 7.76 3.67 -7.44
N GLU A 60 8.89 4.34 -7.67
CA GLU A 60 8.95 5.46 -8.62
C GLU A 60 9.43 5.02 -10.02
N ALA A 61 10.04 3.84 -10.11
CA ALA A 61 10.60 3.36 -11.37
C ALA A 61 10.50 1.84 -11.53
N TRP A 62 10.60 1.39 -12.78
CA TRP A 62 10.62 -0.03 -13.14
C TRP A 62 11.49 -0.30 -14.37
N SER A 63 11.83 -1.56 -14.59
CA SER A 63 12.52 -2.05 -15.80
C SER A 63 11.93 -3.39 -16.21
N PRO A 64 11.78 -3.69 -17.51
CA PRO A 64 11.53 -5.06 -17.95
C PRO A 64 12.73 -5.95 -17.62
N LEU A 65 12.49 -7.24 -17.34
CA LEU A 65 13.56 -8.23 -17.21
C LEU A 65 13.96 -8.76 -18.58
N GLU A 66 15.27 -8.81 -18.88
CA GLU A 66 15.78 -9.20 -20.20
C GLU A 66 15.60 -10.71 -20.49
N ASP A 67 15.80 -11.56 -19.48
CA ASP A 67 15.82 -13.02 -19.62
C ASP A 67 14.56 -13.72 -19.06
N ALA A 68 13.54 -12.96 -18.66
CA ALA A 68 12.36 -13.50 -18.00
C ALA A 68 11.09 -12.72 -18.32
N THR A 69 9.94 -13.40 -18.25
CA THR A 69 8.63 -12.77 -18.27
C THR A 69 8.37 -12.09 -16.93
N GLY A 70 8.77 -10.83 -16.82
CA GLY A 70 8.66 -10.08 -15.58
C GLY A 70 9.18 -8.66 -15.68
N LEU A 71 9.12 -7.97 -14.55
CA LEU A 71 9.68 -6.64 -14.36
C LEU A 71 10.39 -6.53 -13.02
N ARG A 72 11.31 -5.59 -12.92
CA ARG A 72 11.93 -5.14 -11.67
C ARG A 72 11.34 -3.78 -11.30
N VAL A 73 10.90 -3.62 -10.06
CA VAL A 73 10.51 -2.31 -9.50
C VAL A 73 11.58 -1.78 -8.57
N TYR A 74 11.71 -0.46 -8.47
CA TYR A 74 12.71 0.23 -7.65
C TYR A 74 12.05 1.17 -6.64
N PHE A 75 12.43 1.03 -5.38
CA PHE A 75 11.78 1.70 -4.25
C PHE A 75 12.78 1.99 -3.13
N VAL A 76 12.34 2.76 -2.13
CA VAL A 76 13.07 2.96 -0.88
C VAL A 76 12.43 2.07 0.18
N SER A 77 13.26 1.37 0.95
CA SER A 77 12.79 0.44 1.99
C SER A 77 13.75 0.47 3.19
N GLY A 78 13.33 -0.12 4.31
CA GLY A 78 14.22 -0.46 5.40
C GLY A 78 15.23 -1.55 5.02
N THR A 79 16.15 -1.90 5.92
CA THR A 79 17.18 -2.91 5.58
C THR A 79 16.59 -4.32 5.44
N PRO A 80 17.11 -5.16 4.52
CA PRO A 80 16.61 -6.53 4.32
C PRO A 80 16.83 -7.47 5.52
N ALA A 81 17.62 -7.07 6.51
CA ALA A 81 17.78 -7.79 7.77
C ALA A 81 16.55 -7.68 8.70
N CYS A 82 15.65 -6.73 8.42
CA CYS A 82 14.50 -6.38 9.25
C CYS A 82 13.20 -6.34 8.47
N TYR A 83 13.25 -5.88 7.23
CA TYR A 83 12.10 -5.66 6.38
C TYR A 83 12.08 -6.66 5.24
N GLY A 84 10.88 -7.05 4.84
CA GLY A 84 10.62 -7.82 3.64
C GLY A 84 9.58 -7.10 2.78
N VAL A 85 9.48 -7.51 1.53
CA VAL A 85 8.50 -6.97 0.59
C VAL A 85 7.65 -8.06 -0.02
N ARG A 86 6.43 -7.71 -0.41
CA ARG A 86 5.50 -8.55 -1.15
C ARG A 86 4.90 -7.73 -2.26
N ALA A 87 4.99 -8.22 -3.49
CA ALA A 87 4.31 -7.62 -4.62
C ALA A 87 3.08 -8.46 -4.99
N VAL A 88 2.01 -7.78 -5.40
CA VAL A 88 0.85 -8.37 -6.05
C VAL A 88 0.70 -7.67 -7.40
N ALA A 89 0.78 -8.44 -8.49
CA ALA A 89 0.56 -7.93 -9.83
C ALA A 89 -0.84 -8.31 -10.32
N THR A 90 -1.56 -7.34 -10.88
CA THR A 90 -2.81 -7.56 -11.60
C THR A 90 -2.57 -7.22 -13.07
N GLU A 91 -2.71 -8.21 -13.94
CA GLU A 91 -2.43 -8.08 -15.37
C GLU A 91 -3.70 -7.97 -16.20
N THR A 92 -3.70 -7.01 -17.12
CA THR A 92 -4.68 -6.90 -18.20
C THR A 92 -3.94 -6.87 -19.54
N VAL A 93 -4.71 -6.76 -20.63
CA VAL A 93 -4.15 -6.59 -21.98
C VAL A 93 -3.43 -5.24 -22.15
N ASP A 94 -3.80 -4.22 -21.36
CA ASP A 94 -3.28 -2.86 -21.49
C ASP A 94 -2.36 -2.44 -20.34
N THR A 95 -2.46 -3.10 -19.17
CA THR A 95 -1.79 -2.66 -17.95
C THR A 95 -1.22 -3.81 -17.12
N VAL A 96 -0.15 -3.51 -16.40
CA VAL A 96 0.37 -4.28 -15.26
C VAL A 96 0.30 -3.38 -14.04
N THR A 97 -0.68 -3.59 -13.17
CA THR A 97 -0.82 -2.83 -11.93
C THR A 97 -0.14 -3.59 -10.79
N VAL A 98 0.83 -2.96 -10.14
CA VAL A 98 1.60 -3.54 -9.04
C VAL A 98 1.20 -2.87 -7.73
N GLU A 99 0.76 -3.67 -6.77
CA GLU A 99 0.64 -3.30 -5.36
C GLU A 99 1.84 -3.86 -4.62
N LEU A 100 2.74 -2.97 -4.20
CA LEU A 100 3.91 -3.34 -3.41
C LEU A 100 3.58 -3.10 -1.93
N HIS A 101 4.02 -4.04 -1.11
CA HIS A 101 3.88 -3.95 0.33
C HIS A 101 5.23 -4.15 1.01
N GLU A 102 5.48 -3.37 2.04
CA GLU A 102 6.59 -3.55 2.97
C GLU A 102 6.04 -3.98 4.34
N GLY A 103 6.86 -4.69 5.10
CA GLY A 103 6.57 -5.03 6.48
C GLY A 103 7.79 -5.61 7.17
N LEU A 104 7.66 -5.92 8.46
CA LEU A 104 8.72 -6.57 9.21
C LEU A 104 8.79 -8.06 8.85
N LEU A 105 10.00 -8.60 8.84
CA LEU A 105 10.20 -10.04 8.84
C LEU A 105 9.75 -10.62 10.19
N PRO A 106 9.05 -11.77 10.24
CA PRO A 106 8.66 -12.41 11.49
C PRO A 106 9.83 -12.60 12.46
N GLU A 107 10.99 -13.01 11.95
CA GLU A 107 12.22 -13.21 12.70
C GLU A 107 12.85 -11.91 13.26
N ALA A 108 12.42 -10.75 12.75
CA ALA A 108 12.88 -9.43 13.16
C ALA A 108 11.82 -8.62 13.93
N ALA A 109 10.56 -9.08 13.98
CA ALA A 109 9.44 -8.33 14.54
C ALA A 109 9.61 -7.94 16.03
N ASN A 110 10.40 -8.71 16.79
CA ASN A 110 10.70 -8.45 18.20
C ASN A 110 12.14 -7.96 18.44
N ARG A 111 12.81 -7.44 17.41
CA ARG A 111 14.19 -6.92 17.50
C ARG A 111 14.22 -5.41 17.28
N MET A 112 15.32 -4.79 17.72
CA MET A 112 15.59 -3.40 17.39
C MET A 112 16.05 -3.31 15.93
N CYS A 113 15.23 -2.73 15.07
CA CYS A 113 15.58 -2.42 13.69
C CYS A 113 16.17 -1.02 13.60
N THR A 114 17.30 -0.88 12.90
CA THR A 114 17.92 0.43 12.66
C THR A 114 17.12 1.22 11.63
N ALA A 115 16.93 2.52 11.86
CA ALA A 115 16.33 3.44 10.89
C ALA A 115 17.31 3.75 9.75
N LYS A 116 17.54 2.78 8.85
CA LYS A 116 18.39 2.92 7.67
C LYS A 116 17.56 2.65 6.42
N ALA A 117 17.44 3.67 5.58
CA ALA A 117 16.88 3.54 4.25
C ALA A 117 17.89 2.87 3.30
N VAL A 118 17.38 2.06 2.39
CA VAL A 118 18.14 1.47 1.28
C VAL A 118 17.38 1.72 -0.02
N LEU A 119 18.15 1.96 -1.09
CA LEU A 119 17.65 1.81 -2.44
C LEU A 119 17.49 0.33 -2.72
N ALA A 120 16.26 -0.08 -2.95
CA ALA A 120 15.85 -1.47 -3.04
C ALA A 120 15.20 -1.75 -4.40
N ALA A 121 15.22 -3.03 -4.76
CA ALA A 121 14.50 -3.53 -5.90
C ALA A 121 13.89 -4.90 -5.58
N THR A 122 12.82 -5.26 -6.29
CA THR A 122 12.28 -6.62 -6.29
C THR A 122 11.89 -7.01 -7.70
N ASP A 123 12.12 -8.27 -8.04
CA ASP A 123 11.65 -8.86 -9.29
C ASP A 123 10.24 -9.39 -9.11
N ILE A 124 9.41 -9.17 -10.13
CA ILE A 124 8.02 -9.60 -10.19
C ILE A 124 7.87 -10.44 -11.45
N THR A 125 7.58 -11.72 -11.26
CA THR A 125 7.21 -12.62 -12.36
C THR A 125 5.80 -12.29 -12.83
N LEU A 126 5.61 -12.28 -14.15
CA LEU A 126 4.34 -12.00 -14.81
C LEU A 126 3.90 -13.21 -15.64
N ASP A 127 2.61 -13.28 -15.94
CA ASP A 127 2.01 -14.28 -16.82
C ASP A 127 2.32 -14.00 -18.30
N ALA A 128 2.50 -12.72 -18.67
CA ALA A 128 2.85 -12.28 -20.01
C ALA A 128 3.96 -11.20 -20.00
N PRO A 129 4.71 -11.02 -21.11
CA PRO A 129 5.72 -9.96 -21.20
C PRO A 129 5.10 -8.57 -21.03
N VAL A 130 5.83 -7.60 -20.48
CA VAL A 130 5.29 -6.22 -20.31
C VAL A 130 4.89 -5.63 -21.66
N GLY A 131 5.79 -5.64 -22.65
CA GLY A 131 5.49 -5.15 -24.01
C GLY A 131 5.06 -3.69 -23.99
N ASP A 132 3.98 -3.37 -24.72
CA ASP A 132 3.42 -2.01 -24.79
C ASP A 132 2.47 -1.67 -23.61
N ARG A 133 2.35 -2.56 -22.62
CA ARG A 133 1.46 -2.36 -21.47
C ARG A 133 2.00 -1.28 -20.55
N LYS A 134 1.09 -0.48 -19.97
CA LYS A 134 1.44 0.48 -18.93
C LYS A 134 1.71 -0.23 -17.61
N VAL A 135 2.81 0.13 -16.95
CA VAL A 135 3.06 -0.30 -15.57
C VAL A 135 2.54 0.78 -14.62
N LEU A 136 1.76 0.37 -13.62
CA LEU A 136 1.13 1.27 -12.65
C LEU A 136 1.51 0.84 -11.22
N SER A 137 1.77 1.81 -10.35
CA SER A 137 1.91 1.60 -8.90
C SER A 137 0.58 1.90 -8.22
N ARG A 138 0.11 1.03 -7.33
CA ARG A 138 -1.09 1.24 -6.51
C ARG A 138 -0.74 1.07 -5.03
N HIS A 139 -1.05 2.08 -4.22
CA HIS A 139 -0.73 2.14 -2.79
C HIS A 139 -1.74 2.96 -1.98
#